data_AF-A0A075I5E6-F1
#
_entry.id   AF-A0A075I5E6-F1
#
_cell.length_a   1.000
_cell.length_b   1.000
_cell.length_c   1.000
_cell.angle_alpha   90.00
_cell.angle_beta   90.00
_cell.angle_gamma   90.00
#
_symmetry.space_group_name_H-M   'P 1'
#
loop_
_entity.id
_entity.type
_entity.pdbx_description
1 polymer ?
#
loop_
_entity_poly.entity_id
_entity_poly.type
_entity_poly.pdbx_seq_one_letter_code
_entity_poly.pdbx_strand_id
1 'polypeptide(L)'
;MFARTCSKVANDFPGVKFEEMYVDACAMNLIRQPQSFDVIVTTNLFGDILSDEAAQVVGGLGMVPAANIGDNFGLFEPVHGAAFDIAGKHIANPTSFILSIKMMLEWLGNKHDDQKCIEIGQKLESVIYDLAKIILKQKILVEIKLPWSLLKKLSQGFNLSGSLGYKITSLTLSIPRIIVSSLSSPNPHPACGGIPQSNACK
;
A
#
# COMPACT_ATOMS: atom_id res chain seq x y z
N MET A 1 -2.98 24.12 -0.95
CA MET A 1 -4.43 23.79 -0.87
C MET A 1 -4.64 22.47 -0.13
N PHE A 2 -4.05 21.36 -0.62
CA PHE A 2 -4.15 20.03 -0.01
C PHE A 2 -3.87 19.96 1.49
N ALA A 3 -2.66 20.34 1.94
CA ALA A 3 -2.28 20.29 3.36
C ALA A 3 -3.25 21.05 4.28
N ARG A 4 -3.71 22.24 3.85
CA ARG A 4 -4.71 23.03 4.59
C ARG A 4 -6.04 22.28 4.75
N THR A 5 -6.47 21.53 3.73
CA THR A 5 -7.70 20.71 3.83
C THR A 5 -7.49 19.55 4.79
N CYS A 6 -6.35 18.85 4.71
CA CYS A 6 -6.02 17.77 5.63
C CYS A 6 -5.98 18.25 7.08
N SER A 7 -5.33 19.39 7.35
CA SER A 7 -5.27 20.02 8.67
C SER A 7 -6.65 20.39 9.20
N LYS A 8 -7.57 20.86 8.34
CA LYS A 8 -8.96 21.13 8.74
C LYS A 8 -9.69 19.86 9.17
N VAL A 9 -9.63 18.81 8.35
CA VAL A 9 -10.28 17.52 8.63
C VAL A 9 -9.69 16.87 9.89
N ALA A 10 -8.38 17.02 10.14
CA ALA A 10 -7.74 16.48 11.33
C ALA A 10 -8.36 17.00 12.64
N ASN A 11 -8.92 18.21 12.67
CA ASN A 11 -9.61 18.74 13.85
C ASN A 11 -10.86 17.93 14.22
N ASP A 12 -11.48 17.27 13.25
CA ASP A 12 -12.65 16.41 13.48
C ASP A 12 -12.26 15.05 14.09
N PHE A 13 -10.96 14.72 14.13
CA PHE A 13 -10.42 13.44 14.60
C PHE A 13 -9.30 13.63 15.64
N PRO A 14 -9.59 14.15 16.85
CA PRO A 14 -8.58 14.46 17.86
C PRO A 14 -7.80 13.25 18.39
N GLY A 15 -8.31 12.03 18.19
CA GLY A 15 -7.62 10.78 18.52
C GLY A 15 -6.55 10.36 17.51
N VAL A 16 -6.46 11.03 16.36
CA VAL A 16 -5.49 10.74 15.30
C VAL A 16 -4.41 11.81 15.31
N LYS A 17 -3.16 11.39 15.54
CA LYS A 17 -2.01 12.30 15.46
C LYS A 17 -1.80 12.71 14.00
N PHE A 18 -1.78 14.02 13.73
CA PHE A 18 -1.55 14.59 12.41
C PHE A 18 -0.21 15.32 12.35
N GLU A 19 0.61 15.00 11.34
CA GLU A 19 1.87 15.66 11.04
C GLU A 19 1.97 15.96 9.55
N GLU A 20 2.54 17.11 9.20
CA GLU A 20 2.83 17.49 7.81
C GLU A 20 4.32 17.30 7.51
N MET A 21 4.63 16.79 6.32
CA MET A 21 6.01 16.57 5.86
C MET A 21 6.13 16.91 4.37
N TYR A 22 7.25 17.52 3.98
CA TYR A 22 7.56 17.70 2.56
C TYR A 22 7.82 16.35 1.88
N VAL A 23 7.46 16.23 0.60
CA VAL A 23 7.49 14.94 -0.12
C VAL A 23 8.90 14.36 -0.25
N ASP A 24 9.91 15.20 -0.42
CA ASP A 24 11.32 14.82 -0.48
C ASP A 24 11.83 14.27 0.86
N ALA A 25 11.49 14.95 1.97
CA ALA A 25 11.77 14.48 3.31
C ALA A 25 11.01 13.18 3.62
N CYS A 26 9.78 13.05 3.12
CA CYS A 26 8.97 11.84 3.26
C CYS A 26 9.64 10.65 2.57
N ALA A 27 9.99 10.78 1.28
CA ALA A 27 10.70 9.75 0.51
C ALA A 27 11.99 9.30 1.22
N MET A 28 12.80 10.26 1.67
CA MET A 28 14.03 9.97 2.39
C MET A 28 13.78 9.25 3.72
N ASN A 29 12.76 9.65 4.48
CA ASN A 29 12.43 9.03 5.76
C ASN A 29 11.76 7.67 5.60
N LEU A 30 11.03 7.44 4.51
CA LEU A 30 10.42 6.17 4.16
C LEU A 30 11.48 5.07 4.02
N ILE A 31 12.65 5.42 3.48
CA ILE A 31 13.80 4.51 3.39
C ILE A 31 14.54 4.42 4.73
N ARG A 32 14.81 5.56 5.39
CA ARG A 32 15.65 5.60 6.61
C ARG A 32 14.98 5.01 7.84
N GLN A 33 13.69 5.23 7.99
CA GLN A 33 12.91 4.91 9.18
C GLN A 33 11.44 4.58 8.85
N PRO A 34 11.17 3.60 7.96
CA PRO A 34 9.81 3.25 7.52
C PRO A 34 8.83 3.02 8.70
N GLN A 35 9.31 2.41 9.79
CA GLN A 35 8.52 2.13 10.99
C GLN A 35 7.97 3.36 11.73
N SER A 36 8.40 4.59 11.39
CA SER A 36 7.82 5.81 11.95
C SER A 36 6.51 6.23 11.28
N PHE A 37 6.15 5.60 10.16
CA PHE A 37 4.93 5.91 9.42
C PHE A 37 3.82 4.89 9.72
N ASP A 38 2.62 5.41 9.96
CA ASP A 38 1.38 4.65 9.92
C ASP A 38 0.62 4.99 8.62
N VAL A 39 0.05 6.18 8.49
CA VAL A 39 -0.67 6.55 7.25
C VAL A 39 -0.03 7.76 6.60
N ILE A 40 0.24 7.66 5.31
CA ILE A 40 0.69 8.73 4.41
C ILE A 40 -0.48 9.07 3.51
N VAL A 41 -0.96 10.31 3.57
CA VAL A 41 -2.00 10.82 2.68
C VAL A 41 -1.39 11.88 1.78
N THR A 42 -1.51 11.72 0.47
CA THR A 42 -0.87 12.59 -0.51
C THR A 42 -1.68 12.75 -1.79
N THR A 43 -1.21 13.59 -2.71
CA THR A 43 -1.81 13.76 -4.04
C THR A 43 -1.42 12.62 -4.98
N ASN A 44 -2.27 12.31 -5.96
CA ASN A 44 -2.09 11.22 -6.94
C ASN A 44 -0.63 10.94 -7.37
N LEU A 45 0.04 11.91 -8.00
CA LEU A 45 1.42 11.73 -8.50
C LEU A 45 2.43 11.34 -7.40
N PHE A 46 2.36 11.99 -6.24
CA PHE A 46 3.26 11.65 -5.13
C PHE A 46 2.86 10.34 -4.45
N GLY A 47 1.58 9.97 -4.53
CA GLY A 47 1.08 8.68 -4.06
C GLY A 47 1.70 7.54 -4.83
N ASP A 48 1.69 7.63 -6.17
CA ASP A 48 2.30 6.67 -7.08
C ASP A 48 3.78 6.43 -6.75
N ILE A 49 4.56 7.51 -6.68
CA ILE A 49 6.00 7.47 -6.36
C ILE A 49 6.26 6.89 -4.96
N LEU A 50 5.59 7.41 -3.93
CA LEU A 50 5.83 6.98 -2.55
C LEU A 50 5.33 5.55 -2.30
N SER A 51 4.28 5.09 -2.99
CA SER A 51 3.79 3.72 -2.85
C SER A 51 4.77 2.70 -3.44
N ASP A 52 5.42 3.03 -4.55
CA ASP A 52 6.46 2.18 -5.15
C ASP A 52 7.73 2.15 -4.28
N GLU A 53 8.14 3.29 -3.73
CA GLU A 53 9.23 3.35 -2.75
C GLU A 53 8.92 2.51 -1.51
N ALA A 54 7.70 2.65 -0.95
CA ALA A 54 7.25 1.84 0.18
C ALA A 54 7.29 0.35 -0.15
N ALA A 55 6.83 -0.04 -1.35
CA ALA A 55 6.87 -1.42 -1.80
C ALA A 55 8.29 -1.97 -1.85
N GLN A 56 9.24 -1.18 -2.34
CA GLN A 56 10.64 -1.61 -2.43
C GLN A 56 11.27 -1.82 -1.04
N VAL A 57 10.87 -1.04 -0.04
CA VAL A 57 11.35 -1.19 1.35
C VAL A 57 10.89 -2.51 1.98
N VAL A 58 9.73 -3.05 1.59
CA VAL A 58 9.12 -4.22 2.23
C VAL A 58 9.29 -5.54 1.48
N GLY A 59 9.99 -5.55 0.34
CA GLY A 59 10.29 -6.77 -0.42
C GLY A 59 9.85 -6.76 -1.89
N GLY A 60 9.38 -5.61 -2.39
CA GLY A 60 9.05 -5.38 -3.78
C GLY A 60 7.56 -5.48 -4.11
N LEU A 61 7.21 -5.08 -5.34
CA LEU A 61 5.83 -4.92 -5.80
C LEU A 61 4.97 -6.19 -5.74
N GLY A 62 5.59 -7.37 -5.82
CA GLY A 62 4.89 -8.66 -5.75
C GLY A 62 4.21 -8.95 -4.41
N MET A 63 4.46 -8.13 -3.38
CA MET A 63 3.91 -8.27 -2.04
C MET A 63 2.84 -7.22 -1.69
N VAL A 64 2.67 -6.19 -2.52
CA VAL A 64 1.88 -5.00 -2.15
C VAL A 64 0.56 -4.98 -2.90
N PRO A 65 -0.58 -5.24 -2.22
CA PRO A 65 -1.90 -5.08 -2.82
C PRO A 65 -2.35 -3.61 -2.83
N ALA A 66 -3.33 -3.31 -3.67
CA ALA A 66 -3.99 -2.02 -3.75
C ALA A 66 -5.50 -2.14 -3.84
N ALA A 67 -6.18 -1.07 -3.45
CA ALA A 67 -7.61 -0.89 -3.60
C ALA A 67 -7.93 0.54 -4.04
N ASN A 68 -8.73 0.67 -5.08
CA ASN A 68 -9.33 1.92 -5.53
C ASN A 68 -10.78 1.94 -5.05
N ILE A 69 -11.10 2.74 -4.05
CA ILE A 69 -12.38 2.69 -3.34
C ILE A 69 -13.19 3.92 -3.70
N GLY A 70 -14.32 3.77 -4.37
CA GLY A 70 -15.26 4.85 -4.63
C GLY A 70 -16.37 4.90 -3.59
N ASP A 71 -17.30 5.84 -3.78
CA ASP A 71 -18.48 5.94 -2.92
C ASP A 71 -19.37 4.69 -2.97
N ASN A 72 -19.48 4.08 -4.15
CA ASN A 72 -20.42 3.00 -4.43
C ASN A 72 -19.74 1.67 -4.79
N PHE A 73 -18.51 1.69 -5.28
CA PHE A 73 -17.79 0.52 -5.80
C PHE A 73 -16.34 0.52 -5.33
N GLY A 74 -15.71 -0.64 -5.30
CA GLY A 74 -14.27 -0.78 -5.04
C GLY A 74 -13.64 -1.66 -6.12
N LEU A 75 -12.45 -1.29 -6.58
CA LEU A 75 -11.59 -2.06 -7.46
C LEU A 75 -10.37 -2.50 -6.66
N PHE A 76 -10.05 -3.80 -6.68
CA PHE A 76 -8.96 -4.37 -5.89
C PHE A 76 -7.99 -5.06 -6.85
N GLU A 77 -6.75 -4.61 -6.85
CA GLU A 77 -5.75 -5.04 -7.82
C GLU A 77 -4.35 -5.03 -7.18
N PRO A 78 -3.40 -5.83 -7.67
CA PRO A 78 -2.01 -5.69 -7.26
C PRO A 78 -1.43 -4.35 -7.75
N VAL A 79 -0.45 -3.79 -7.04
CA VAL A 79 0.25 -2.57 -7.52
C VAL A 79 1.04 -2.84 -8.81
N HIS A 80 1.59 -4.05 -8.94
CA HIS A 80 2.37 -4.41 -10.12
C HIS A 80 1.51 -4.52 -11.38
N GLY A 81 2.11 -4.18 -12.53
CA GLY A 81 1.50 -4.39 -13.84
C GLY A 81 1.54 -5.86 -14.31
N ALA A 82 1.37 -6.05 -15.63
CA ALA A 82 1.24 -7.36 -16.26
C ALA A 82 2.52 -8.22 -16.26
N ALA A 83 3.68 -7.65 -15.92
CA ALA A 83 4.97 -8.35 -15.85
C ALA A 83 5.27 -9.20 -17.11
N PHE A 84 5.23 -8.56 -18.28
CA PHE A 84 5.36 -9.22 -19.60
C PHE A 84 6.66 -10.01 -19.77
N ASP A 85 7.73 -9.59 -19.10
CA ASP A 85 9.04 -10.22 -19.13
C ASP A 85 9.07 -11.60 -18.44
N ILE A 86 8.13 -11.88 -17.53
CA ILE A 86 8.00 -13.18 -16.84
C ILE A 86 6.73 -13.97 -17.21
N ALA A 87 5.92 -13.44 -18.13
CA ALA A 87 4.72 -14.12 -18.62
C ALA A 87 5.06 -15.49 -19.21
N GLY A 88 4.27 -16.52 -18.84
CA GLY A 88 4.48 -17.90 -19.28
C GLY A 88 5.66 -18.63 -18.62
N LYS A 89 6.42 -17.99 -17.73
CA LYS A 89 7.58 -18.61 -17.06
C LYS A 89 7.24 -19.29 -15.73
N HIS A 90 6.01 -19.16 -15.23
CA HIS A 90 5.56 -19.73 -13.95
C HIS A 90 6.39 -19.32 -12.71
N ILE A 91 6.99 -18.12 -12.74
CA ILE A 91 7.81 -17.57 -11.64
C ILE A 91 7.22 -16.32 -10.98
N ALA A 92 6.01 -15.91 -11.38
CA ALA A 92 5.35 -14.74 -10.80
C ALA A 92 4.95 -15.01 -9.34
N ASN A 93 5.16 -14.03 -8.47
CA ASN A 93 4.69 -14.07 -7.09
C ASN A 93 3.21 -13.67 -7.03
N PRO A 94 2.27 -14.57 -6.67
CA PRO A 94 0.84 -14.25 -6.64
C PRO A 94 0.40 -13.56 -5.34
N THR A 95 1.31 -13.31 -4.38
CA THR A 95 0.95 -12.82 -3.04
C THR A 95 0.16 -11.52 -3.08
N SER A 96 0.63 -10.51 -3.82
CA SER A 96 -0.07 -9.22 -3.93
C SER A 96 -1.51 -9.41 -4.45
N PHE A 97 -1.70 -10.23 -5.48
CA PHE A 97 -3.04 -10.52 -6.01
C PHE A 97 -3.97 -11.17 -4.98
N ILE A 98 -3.48 -12.15 -4.21
CA ILE A 98 -4.28 -12.80 -3.16
C ILE A 98 -4.59 -11.81 -2.02
N LEU A 99 -3.65 -10.94 -1.66
CA LEU A 99 -3.91 -9.89 -0.68
C LEU A 99 -4.90 -8.83 -1.18
N SER A 100 -4.96 -8.55 -2.49
CA SER A 100 -6.02 -7.71 -3.07
C SER A 100 -7.39 -8.38 -2.96
N ILE A 101 -7.48 -9.71 -3.14
CA ILE A 101 -8.71 -10.47 -2.86
C ILE A 101 -9.10 -10.37 -1.39
N LYS A 102 -8.15 -10.46 -0.46
CA LYS A 102 -8.39 -10.25 0.97
C LYS A 102 -9.02 -8.87 1.20
N MET A 103 -8.43 -7.80 0.68
CA MET A 103 -8.97 -6.44 0.81
C MET A 103 -10.39 -6.32 0.25
N MET A 104 -10.66 -6.98 -0.88
CA MET A 104 -12.00 -7.02 -1.48
C MET A 104 -13.01 -7.71 -0.55
N LEU A 105 -12.65 -8.86 0.02
CA LEU A 105 -13.51 -9.59 0.94
C LEU A 105 -13.78 -8.79 2.22
N GLU A 106 -12.76 -8.16 2.80
CA GLU A 106 -12.93 -7.28 3.96
C GLU A 106 -13.85 -6.10 3.64
N TRP A 107 -13.69 -5.47 2.48
CA TRP A 107 -14.58 -4.38 2.05
C TRP A 107 -16.02 -4.83 1.85
N LEU A 108 -16.25 -5.97 1.18
CA LEU A 108 -17.58 -6.54 1.00
C LEU A 108 -18.21 -6.94 2.34
N GLY A 109 -17.43 -7.57 3.21
CA GLY A 109 -17.86 -7.96 4.55
C GLY A 109 -18.30 -6.75 5.37
N ASN A 110 -17.49 -5.70 5.41
CA ASN A 110 -17.85 -4.45 6.09
C ASN A 110 -19.06 -3.76 5.47
N LYS A 111 -19.19 -3.78 4.13
CA LYS A 111 -20.29 -3.11 3.43
C LYS A 111 -21.64 -3.82 3.58
N HIS A 112 -21.61 -5.15 3.70
CA HIS A 112 -22.81 -6.00 3.75
C HIS A 112 -23.04 -6.67 5.11
N ASP A 113 -22.23 -6.33 6.12
CA ASP A 113 -22.23 -6.97 7.44
C ASP A 113 -22.07 -8.50 7.35
N ASP A 114 -21.25 -8.97 6.40
CA ASP A 114 -20.97 -10.39 6.18
C ASP A 114 -19.66 -10.80 6.86
N GLN A 115 -19.80 -11.33 8.07
CA GLN A 115 -18.67 -11.82 8.87
C GLN A 115 -17.90 -12.95 8.17
N LYS A 116 -18.52 -13.75 7.29
CA LYS A 116 -17.83 -14.83 6.58
C LYS A 116 -16.81 -14.28 5.60
N CYS A 117 -17.11 -13.17 4.93
CA CYS A 117 -16.14 -12.51 4.05
C CYS A 117 -14.90 -12.06 4.84
N ILE A 118 -15.11 -11.46 6.01
CA ILE A 118 -14.02 -11.03 6.90
C ILE A 118 -13.18 -12.23 7.36
N GLU A 119 -13.82 -13.30 7.82
CA GLU A 119 -13.14 -14.53 8.24
C GLU A 119 -12.33 -15.18 7.11
N ILE A 120 -12.86 -15.21 5.89
CA ILE A 120 -12.15 -15.77 4.73
C ILE A 120 -10.94 -14.90 4.38
N GLY A 121 -11.08 -13.58 4.40
CA GLY A 121 -9.96 -12.66 4.22
C GLY A 121 -8.83 -12.94 5.22
N GLN A 122 -9.16 -13.02 6.51
CA GLN A 122 -8.19 -13.33 7.57
C GLN A 122 -7.50 -14.68 7.38
N LYS A 123 -8.24 -15.71 6.93
CA LYS A 123 -7.67 -17.03 6.60
C LYS A 123 -6.69 -16.97 5.41
N LEU A 124 -7.00 -16.18 4.38
CA LEU A 124 -6.09 -16.00 3.25
C LEU A 124 -4.77 -15.37 3.70
N GLU A 125 -4.84 -14.34 4.54
CA GLU A 125 -3.66 -13.68 5.10
C GLU A 125 -2.83 -14.62 5.97
N SER A 126 -3.47 -15.42 6.85
CA SER A 126 -2.75 -16.36 7.70
C SER A 126 -1.99 -17.41 6.89
N VAL A 127 -2.61 -17.92 5.81
CA VAL A 127 -1.95 -18.88 4.91
C VAL A 127 -0.73 -18.27 4.24
N ILE A 128 -0.82 -17.03 3.73
CA ILE A 128 0.33 -16.33 3.13
C ILE A 128 1.45 -16.16 4.16
N TYR A 129 1.11 -15.75 5.37
CA TYR A 129 2.07 -15.54 6.44
C TYR A 129 2.77 -16.82 6.86
N ASP A 130 2.03 -17.93 6.97
CA ASP A 130 2.58 -19.25 7.27
C ASP A 130 3.49 -19.76 6.15
N LEU A 131 3.09 -19.57 4.89
CA LEU A 131 3.93 -19.89 3.73
C LEU A 131 5.23 -19.07 3.73
N ALA A 132 5.14 -17.76 3.96
CA ALA A 132 6.31 -16.90 4.06
C ALA A 132 7.26 -17.34 5.18
N LYS A 133 6.72 -17.73 6.34
CA LYS A 133 7.50 -18.30 7.45
C LYS A 133 8.20 -19.60 7.07
N ILE A 134 7.51 -20.50 6.35
CA ILE A 134 8.09 -21.77 5.89
C ILE A 134 9.26 -21.48 4.94
N ILE A 135 9.06 -20.60 3.96
CA ILE A 135 10.10 -20.23 2.98
C ILE A 135 11.32 -19.63 3.70
N LEU A 136 11.12 -18.69 4.63
CA LEU A 136 12.20 -18.07 5.40
C LEU A 136 12.93 -19.08 6.30
N LYS A 137 12.21 -20.03 6.92
CA LYS A 137 12.80 -21.08 7.75
C LYS A 137 13.59 -22.12 6.96
N GLN A 138 13.16 -22.42 5.73
CA GLN A 138 13.78 -23.43 4.87
C GLN A 138 15.09 -22.97 4.21
N LYS A 139 15.54 -21.72 4.42
CA LYS A 139 16.81 -21.20 3.88
C LYS A 139 17.03 -21.55 2.39
N ILE A 140 16.03 -21.28 1.55
CA ILE A 140 16.30 -21.08 0.13
C ILE A 140 16.94 -19.70 0.02
N LEU A 141 18.26 -19.72 -0.20
CA LEU A 141 19.15 -18.58 -0.25
C LEU A 141 18.65 -17.51 -1.24
N VAL A 142 18.20 -16.38 -0.72
CA VAL A 142 18.51 -15.10 -1.36
C VAL A 142 19.69 -14.55 -0.57
N GLU A 143 20.89 -14.54 -1.15
CA GLU A 143 22.05 -13.83 -0.61
C GLU A 143 21.74 -12.33 -0.59
N ILE A 144 20.96 -11.88 0.38
CA ILE A 144 20.90 -10.49 0.76
C ILE A 144 21.86 -10.35 1.95
N LYS A 145 23.03 -9.76 1.70
CA LYS A 145 23.97 -9.28 2.73
C LYS A 145 23.34 -8.14 3.53
N LEU A 146 22.29 -8.41 4.29
CA LEU A 146 21.81 -7.50 5.33
C LEU A 146 22.41 -7.94 6.68
N PRO A 147 22.98 -7.01 7.46
CA PRO A 147 23.57 -7.34 8.75
C PRO A 147 22.51 -7.88 9.70
N TRP A 148 22.87 -8.92 10.46
CA TRP A 148 22.01 -9.66 11.38
C TRP A 148 21.29 -8.77 12.43
N SER A 149 21.84 -7.59 12.72
CA SER A 149 21.22 -6.58 13.58
C SER A 149 19.93 -5.98 13.01
N LEU A 150 19.79 -5.91 11.68
CA LEU A 150 18.61 -5.36 11.00
C LEU A 150 17.45 -6.37 11.02
N LEU A 151 17.75 -7.65 10.81
CA LEU A 151 16.77 -8.74 10.84
C LEU A 151 16.13 -8.90 12.24
N LYS A 152 16.90 -8.72 13.31
CA LYS A 152 16.38 -8.74 14.69
C LYS A 152 15.40 -7.60 15.01
N LYS A 153 15.57 -6.43 14.39
CA LYS A 153 14.65 -5.29 14.58
C LYS A 153 13.31 -5.54 13.89
N LEU A 154 13.32 -6.19 12.74
CA LEU A 154 12.10 -6.54 11.99
C LEU A 154 11.27 -7.63 12.68
N SER A 155 11.90 -8.56 13.44
CA SER A 155 11.19 -9.65 14.11
C SER A 155 10.45 -9.25 15.40
N GLN A 156 10.69 -8.04 15.96
CA GLN A 156 10.18 -7.64 17.27
C GLN A 156 8.89 -6.77 17.22
N GLY A 157 8.35 -6.47 16.02
CA GLY A 157 7.27 -5.49 15.85
C GLY A 157 5.82 -5.98 15.76
N PHE A 158 5.53 -7.27 15.99
CA PHE A 158 4.21 -7.84 15.71
C PHE A 158 3.35 -7.99 16.97
N ASN A 159 2.60 -6.95 17.31
CA ASN A 159 1.39 -7.02 18.15
C ASN A 159 0.24 -6.39 17.37
N LEU A 160 -0.78 -7.19 17.03
CA LEU A 160 -1.96 -6.78 16.27
C LEU A 160 -3.14 -6.56 17.22
N SER A 161 -3.72 -5.37 17.20
CA SER A 161 -5.02 -5.03 17.76
C SER A 161 -5.57 -3.80 17.04
N GLY A 162 -6.80 -3.88 16.52
CA GLY A 162 -7.60 -2.72 16.08
C GLY A 162 -8.20 -2.86 14.70
N SER A 163 -9.52 -3.07 14.63
CA SER A 163 -10.33 -2.79 13.44
C SER A 163 -10.58 -1.29 13.33
N LEU A 164 -10.41 -0.72 12.14
CA LEU A 164 -10.94 0.61 11.82
C LEU A 164 -11.71 0.53 10.51
N GLY A 165 -13.01 0.75 10.57
CA GLY A 165 -13.88 0.89 9.42
C GLY A 165 -14.05 2.36 9.04
N TYR A 166 -13.47 2.81 7.92
CA TYR A 166 -13.73 4.13 7.33
C TYR A 166 -13.52 4.15 5.80
N LYS A 167 -14.14 5.15 5.15
CA LYS A 167 -14.22 5.37 3.69
C LYS A 167 -12.95 6.08 3.17
N ILE A 168 -12.22 5.44 2.26
CA ILE A 168 -10.95 5.90 1.65
C ILE A 168 -11.16 5.91 0.12
N THR A 169 -10.49 6.76 -0.66
CA THR A 169 -10.73 6.88 -2.12
C THR A 169 -9.75 6.10 -3.00
N SER A 170 -8.55 5.85 -2.49
CA SER A 170 -7.53 4.96 -3.05
C SER A 170 -6.61 4.57 -1.89
N LEU A 171 -6.54 3.27 -1.61
CA LEU A 171 -5.80 2.62 -0.55
C LEU A 171 -4.78 1.69 -1.20
N THR A 172 -3.57 2.16 -1.43
CA THR A 172 -2.45 1.29 -1.79
C THR A 172 -1.76 0.90 -0.49
N LEU A 173 -1.83 -0.37 -0.06
CA LEU A 173 -0.80 -1.05 0.77
C LEU A 173 -1.20 -2.39 1.38
N SER A 174 -0.17 -3.21 1.70
CA SER A 174 -0.25 -4.14 2.84
C SER A 174 1.13 -4.47 3.47
N ILE A 175 1.16 -4.25 4.81
CA ILE A 175 1.98 -4.80 5.93
C ILE A 175 3.40 -4.27 6.22
N PRO A 176 3.74 -3.94 7.49
CA PRO A 176 2.89 -3.52 8.62
C PRO A 176 3.07 -2.03 8.89
N ARG A 177 1.95 -1.35 9.09
CA ARG A 177 1.78 0.08 9.40
C ARG A 177 1.64 1.03 8.23
N ILE A 178 2.53 1.03 7.23
CA ILE A 178 2.47 2.09 6.21
C ILE A 178 1.24 1.90 5.31
N ILE A 179 0.41 2.92 5.17
CA ILE A 179 -0.69 3.03 4.19
C ILE A 179 -0.47 4.30 3.39
N VAL A 180 -0.32 4.20 2.07
CA VAL A 180 -0.16 5.34 1.17
C VAL A 180 -1.49 5.50 0.45
N SER A 181 -2.21 6.55 0.84
CA SER A 181 -3.47 6.91 0.22
C SER A 181 -3.26 8.13 -0.68
N SER A 182 -3.66 7.97 -1.94
CA SER A 182 -3.63 9.05 -2.91
C SER A 182 -5.04 9.57 -3.15
N LEU A 183 -5.22 10.89 -3.16
CA LEU A 183 -6.51 11.51 -3.45
C LEU A 183 -6.49 12.09 -4.86
N SER A 184 -7.48 11.73 -5.67
CA SER A 184 -7.76 12.32 -6.97
C SER A 184 -8.86 13.38 -6.86
N SER A 185 -8.74 14.47 -7.63
CA SER A 185 -9.76 15.52 -7.68
C SER A 185 -11.02 14.99 -8.38
N PRO A 186 -12.24 15.28 -7.87
CA PRO A 186 -13.50 14.88 -8.52
C PRO A 186 -13.75 15.63 -9.84
N ASN A 187 -13.05 16.73 -10.10
CA ASN A 187 -13.09 17.44 -11.37
C ASN A 187 -11.80 17.15 -12.14
N PRO A 188 -11.83 16.37 -13.24
CA PRO A 188 -10.80 16.46 -14.25
C PRO A 188 -10.85 17.89 -14.79
N HIS A 189 -9.72 18.61 -14.71
CA HIS A 189 -9.61 19.86 -15.46
C HIS A 189 -9.99 19.58 -16.93
N PRO A 190 -10.80 20.44 -17.57
CA PRO A 190 -11.04 20.31 -19.00
C PRO A 190 -9.68 20.29 -19.68
N ALA A 191 -9.50 19.30 -20.55
CA ALA A 191 -8.28 19.00 -21.27
C ALA A 191 -7.41 20.24 -21.53
N CYS A 192 -6.14 20.18 -21.14
CA CYS A 192 -5.11 20.85 -21.93
C CYS A 192 -5.20 20.24 -23.34
N GLY A 193 -6.03 20.84 -24.18
CA GLY A 193 -6.10 20.55 -25.59
C GLY A 193 -4.72 20.74 -26.21
N GLY A 194 -4.33 19.77 -27.04
CA GLY A 194 -3.31 19.89 -28.08
C GLY A 194 -2.08 20.72 -27.74
N ILE A 195 -1.12 20.13 -27.03
CA ILE A 195 0.29 20.51 -27.18
C ILE A 195 0.93 19.37 -27.99
N PRO A 196 1.39 19.62 -29.24
CA PRO A 196 2.02 18.58 -30.03
C PRO A 196 3.31 18.11 -29.34
N GLN A 197 3.47 16.78 -29.23
CA GLN A 197 4.70 16.13 -28.82
C GLN A 197 5.80 16.40 -29.86
N SER A 198 6.52 17.51 -29.71
CA SER A 198 7.87 17.66 -30.26
C SER A 198 8.58 18.81 -29.55
N ASN A 199 9.72 18.49 -28.95
CA ASN A 199 10.72 19.39 -28.37
C ASN A 199 10.61 19.65 -26.86
N ALA A 200 11.01 18.64 -26.08
CA ALA A 200 11.63 18.85 -24.78
C ALA A 200 12.77 17.82 -24.59
N CYS A 201 13.79 17.95 -25.43
CA CYS A 201 15.13 17.41 -25.16
C CYS A 201 16.13 18.33 -25.85
N LYS A 202 16.41 19.46 -25.17
CA LYS A 202 17.61 20.30 -25.22
C LYS A 202 17.49 21.40 -24.18
#